data_AF-A0A660SKU4-F1
#
_entry.id   AF-A0A660SKU4-F1
#
_cell.length_a   1.000
_cell.length_b   1.000
_cell.length_c   1.000
_cell.angle_alpha   90.00
_cell.angle_beta   90.00
_cell.angle_gamma   90.00
#
_symmetry.space_group_name_H-M   'P 1'
#
loop_
_entity.id
_entity.type
_entity.pdbx_description
1 polymer ?
#
loop_
_entity_poly.entity_id
_entity_poly.type
_entity_poly.pdbx_seq_one_letter_code
_entity_poly.pdbx_strand_id
1 'polypeptide(L)'
;MSNYYEERIHRLLSSVSHNTLQMRISTIPDRNLAIALDILQPDDRNAIMNILPSAKKQRVVQERVYLGRLKITLKQKQVMAEALADKMNGGRSSAKGTWIAPGKKP
;
A
#
# COMPACT_ATOMS: atom_id res chain seq x y z
N MET A 1 4.64 15.09 -12.98
CA MET A 1 4.10 15.36 -11.63
C MET A 1 4.51 14.21 -10.75
N SER A 2 5.57 14.41 -9.95
CA SER A 2 5.99 13.43 -8.94
C SER A 2 4.91 13.40 -7.85
N ASN A 3 4.33 12.23 -7.57
CA ASN A 3 3.29 12.12 -6.56
C ASN A 3 3.91 12.25 -5.17
N TYR A 4 3.41 13.18 -4.36
CA TYR A 4 3.86 13.43 -2.98
C TYR A 4 4.02 12.15 -2.11
N TYR A 5 3.16 11.15 -2.29
CA TYR A 5 3.27 9.88 -1.58
C TYR A 5 4.38 8.95 -2.10
N GLU A 6 4.72 8.99 -3.40
CA GLU A 6 5.81 8.20 -3.97
C GLU A 6 7.15 8.64 -3.40
N GLU A 7 7.44 9.95 -3.40
CA GLU A 7 8.67 10.49 -2.79
C GLU A 7 8.76 10.19 -1.29
N ARG A 8 7.63 10.17 -0.60
CA ARG A 8 7.56 9.85 0.82
C ARG A 8 7.82 8.37 1.06
N ILE A 9 7.23 7.47 0.27
CA ILE A 9 7.48 6.03 0.34
C ILE A 9 8.92 5.72 0.01
N HIS A 10 9.47 6.30 -1.06
CA HIS A 10 10.85 6.11 -1.47
C HIS A 10 11.84 6.52 -0.38
N ARG A 11 11.64 7.69 0.24
CA ARG A 11 12.44 8.13 1.40
C ARG A 11 12.31 7.19 2.59
N LEU A 12 11.13 6.63 2.85
CA LEU A 12 10.93 5.69 3.96
C LEU A 12 11.59 4.33 3.69
N LEU A 13 11.60 3.86 2.43
CA LEU A 13 12.30 2.65 2.03
C LEU A 13 13.82 2.74 2.23
N SER A 14 14.40 3.93 2.08
CA SER A 14 15.84 4.15 2.28
C SER A 14 16.25 4.51 3.71
N SER A 15 15.35 5.09 4.51
CA SER A 15 15.67 5.59 5.85
C SER A 15 15.22 4.69 7.01
N VAL A 16 14.27 3.77 6.80
CA VAL A 16 13.72 2.91 7.85
C VAL A 16 14.26 1.49 7.67
N SER A 17 14.66 0.85 8.78
CA SER A 17 15.19 -0.51 8.71
C SER A 17 14.18 -1.52 8.17
N HIS A 18 14.68 -2.52 7.45
CA HIS A 18 13.87 -3.57 6.82
C HIS A 18 12.91 -4.24 7.81
N ASN A 19 13.40 -4.64 8.99
CA ASN A 19 12.58 -5.29 10.03
C ASN A 19 11.46 -4.38 10.54
N THR A 20 11.73 -3.08 10.69
CA THR A 20 10.73 -2.10 11.14
C THR A 20 9.65 -1.90 10.07
N LEU A 21 10.04 -1.78 8.81
CA LEU A 21 9.10 -1.71 7.69
C LEU A 21 8.26 -2.98 7.59
N GLN A 22 8.89 -4.14 7.74
CA GLN A 22 8.19 -5.43 7.72
C GLN A 22 7.12 -5.50 8.81
N MET A 23 7.46 -5.17 10.06
CA MET A 23 6.49 -5.14 11.16
C MET A 23 5.33 -4.17 10.87
N ARG A 24 5.65 -2.95 10.41
CA ARG A 24 4.64 -1.90 10.16
C ARG A 24 3.70 -2.27 9.01
N ILE A 25 4.25 -2.65 7.86
CA ILE A 25 3.49 -2.98 6.65
C ILE A 25 2.70 -4.28 6.84
N SER A 26 3.18 -5.21 7.66
CA SER A 26 2.46 -6.46 7.95
C SER A 26 1.09 -6.25 8.60
N THR A 27 0.88 -5.12 9.29
CA THR A 27 -0.40 -4.77 9.92
C THR A 27 -1.46 -4.26 8.92
N ILE A 28 -1.08 -3.94 7.69
CA ILE A 28 -1.99 -3.40 6.68
C ILE A 28 -2.83 -4.56 6.10
N PRO A 29 -4.16 -4.42 5.97
CA PRO A 29 -4.97 -5.42 5.28
C PRO A 29 -4.47 -5.69 3.86
N ASP A 30 -4.44 -6.95 3.45
CA ASP A 30 -3.80 -7.37 2.20
C ASP A 30 -4.40 -6.66 0.97
N ARG A 31 -5.72 -6.47 0.97
CA ARG A 31 -6.45 -5.69 -0.05
C ARG A 31 -6.00 -4.23 -0.12
N ASN A 32 -5.88 -3.55 1.02
CA ASN A 32 -5.50 -2.14 1.06
C ASN A 32 -4.05 -1.97 0.59
N LEU A 33 -3.17 -2.90 0.99
CA LEU A 33 -1.80 -2.93 0.51
C LEU A 33 -1.76 -3.19 -1.00
N ALA A 34 -2.54 -4.13 -1.52
CA ALA A 34 -2.63 -4.40 -2.95
C ALA A 34 -3.09 -3.17 -3.76
N ILE A 35 -4.06 -2.42 -3.27
CA ILE A 35 -4.52 -1.15 -3.89
C ILE A 35 -3.41 -0.09 -3.85
N ALA A 36 -2.74 0.06 -2.70
CA ALA A 36 -1.66 1.04 -2.54
C ALA A 36 -0.50 0.75 -3.51
N LEU A 37 -0.13 -0.52 -3.68
CA LEU A 37 0.95 -0.94 -4.58
C LEU A 37 0.64 -0.73 -6.06
N ASP A 38 -0.63 -0.60 -6.44
CA ASP A 38 -1.04 -0.51 -7.85
C ASP A 38 -0.69 0.83 -8.50
N ILE A 39 -0.50 1.88 -7.69
CA ILE A 39 -0.16 3.22 -8.15
C ILE A 39 1.32 3.57 -7.98
N LEU A 40 2.11 2.73 -7.30
CA LEU A 40 3.54 2.97 -7.10
C LEU A 40 4.37 2.61 -8.32
N GLN A 41 5.52 3.26 -8.44
CA GLN A 41 6.56 2.88 -9.39
C GLN A 41 6.97 1.41 -9.19
N PRO A 42 7.36 0.72 -10.28
CA PRO A 42 7.74 -0.69 -10.23
C PRO A 42 8.82 -1.00 -9.16
N ASP A 43 9.79 -0.13 -9.00
CA ASP A 43 10.92 -0.34 -8.08
C ASP A 43 10.49 -0.29 -6.62
N ASP A 44 9.77 0.77 -6.21
CA ASP A 44 9.24 0.90 -4.85
C ASP A 44 8.27 -0.24 -4.53
N ARG A 45 7.42 -0.60 -5.51
CA ARG A 45 6.52 -1.75 -5.39
C ARG A 45 7.28 -3.05 -5.15
N ASN A 46 8.33 -3.30 -5.92
CA ASN A 46 9.14 -4.51 -5.78
C ASN A 46 9.88 -4.53 -4.44
N ALA A 47 10.42 -3.39 -4.00
CA ALA A 47 11.06 -3.24 -2.70
C ALA A 47 10.09 -3.58 -1.56
N ILE A 48 8.88 -3.01 -1.58
CA ILE A 48 7.84 -3.33 -0.59
C ILE A 48 7.48 -4.82 -0.64
N MET A 49 7.28 -5.39 -1.83
CA MET A 49 6.96 -6.82 -1.98
C MET A 49 8.08 -7.76 -1.50
N ASN A 50 9.33 -7.30 -1.45
CA ASN A 50 10.46 -8.05 -0.93
C ASN A 50 10.61 -7.93 0.60
N ILE A 51 10.02 -6.90 1.21
CA ILE A 51 9.94 -6.74 2.67
C ILE A 51 8.86 -7.69 3.27
N LEU A 52 7.81 -8.01 2.52
CA LEU A 52 6.71 -8.82 3.02
C LEU A 52 7.11 -10.28 3.31
N PRO A 53 6.61 -10.87 4.41
CA PRO A 53 6.70 -12.31 4.61
C PRO A 53 6.04 -13.08 3.45
N SER A 54 6.59 -14.24 3.08
CA SER A 54 6.15 -15.02 1.92
C SER A 54 4.65 -15.27 1.87
N ALA A 55 4.04 -15.64 3.00
CA ALA A 55 2.60 -15.88 3.10
C ALA A 55 1.77 -14.61 2.82
N LYS A 56 2.21 -13.45 3.32
CA LYS A 56 1.53 -12.17 3.08
C LYS A 56 1.72 -11.71 1.62
N LYS A 57 2.93 -11.89 1.08
CA LYS A 57 3.24 -11.61 -0.34
C LYS A 57 2.27 -12.35 -1.27
N GLN A 58 2.04 -13.64 -1.03
CA GLN A 58 1.11 -14.45 -1.82
C GLN A 58 -0.32 -13.93 -1.77
N ARG A 59 -0.84 -13.60 -0.57
CA ARG A 59 -2.20 -13.05 -0.41
C ARG A 59 -2.36 -11.69 -1.10
N VAL A 60 -1.35 -10.82 -1.00
CA VAL A 60 -1.34 -9.53 -1.69
C VAL A 60 -1.33 -9.71 -3.21
N VAL A 61 -0.59 -10.68 -3.74
CA VAL A 61 -0.61 -11.01 -5.19
C VAL A 61 -2.01 -11.45 -5.64
N GLN A 62 -2.67 -12.33 -4.86
CA GLN A 62 -4.04 -12.77 -5.15
C GLN A 62 -5.03 -11.60 -5.15
N GLU A 63 -4.94 -10.72 -4.15
CA GLU A 63 -5.75 -9.50 -4.09
C GLU A 63 -5.52 -8.61 -5.31
N ARG A 64 -4.27 -8.40 -5.75
CA ARG A 64 -3.99 -7.59 -6.96
C ARG A 64 -4.66 -8.15 -8.21
N VAL A 65 -4.68 -9.47 -8.39
CA VAL A 65 -5.38 -10.11 -9.52
C VAL A 65 -6.89 -9.85 -9.44
N TYR A 66 -7.47 -9.93 -8.24
CA TYR A 66 -8.89 -9.65 -8.02
C TYR A 66 -9.22 -8.17 -8.28
N LEU A 67 -8.39 -7.25 -7.77
CA LEU A 67 -8.58 -5.80 -7.90
C LEU A 67 -8.47 -5.34 -9.36
N GLY A 68 -7.68 -6.00 -10.21
CA GLY A 68 -7.63 -5.72 -11.64
C GLY A 68 -8.98 -5.87 -12.35
N ARG A 69 -9.93 -6.60 -11.75
CA ARG A 69 -11.32 -6.75 -12.25
C ARG A 69 -12.29 -5.72 -11.66
N LEU A 70 -11.87 -4.97 -10.64
CA LEU A 70 -12.69 -3.98 -9.96
C LEU A 70 -12.37 -2.56 -10.44
N LYS A 71 -13.40 -1.72 -10.59
CA LYS A 71 -13.23 -0.31 -10.92
C LYS A 71 -12.83 0.50 -9.68
N ILE A 72 -11.54 0.53 -9.39
CA ILE A 72 -10.96 1.34 -8.30
C ILE A 72 -10.52 2.68 -8.86
N THR A 73 -11.02 3.76 -8.28
CA THR A 73 -10.72 5.11 -8.74
C THR A 73 -9.30 5.53 -8.35
N LEU A 74 -8.73 6.47 -9.11
CA LEU A 74 -7.41 7.04 -8.81
C LEU A 74 -7.35 7.59 -7.37
N LYS A 75 -8.40 8.30 -6.93
CA LYS A 75 -8.51 8.84 -5.57
C LYS A 75 -8.45 7.75 -4.50
N GLN A 76 -9.11 6.63 -4.71
CA GLN A 76 -9.04 5.49 -3.78
C GLN A 76 -7.62 4.91 -3.69
N LYS A 77 -6.92 4.80 -4.83
CA LYS A 77 -5.52 4.36 -4.86
C LYS A 77 -4.60 5.32 -4.10
N GLN A 78 -4.77 6.63 -4.30
CA GLN A 78 -4.01 7.67 -3.60
C GLN A 78 -4.21 7.62 -2.08
N VAL A 79 -5.45 7.47 -1.61
CA VAL A 79 -5.75 7.34 -0.17
C VAL A 79 -5.09 6.10 0.43
N MET A 80 -5.07 4.97 -0.28
CA MET A 80 -4.39 3.76 0.21
C MET A 80 -2.86 3.92 0.21
N ALA A 81 -2.28 4.61 -0.79
CA ALA A 81 -0.86 4.89 -0.85
C ALA A 81 -0.42 5.85 0.29
N GLU A 82 -1.23 6.85 0.60
CA GLU A 82 -1.00 7.73 1.75
C GLU A 82 -1.09 6.98 3.08
N ALA A 83 -2.11 6.12 3.25
CA ALA A 83 -2.23 5.27 4.43
C ALA A 83 -1.04 4.31 4.60
N LEU A 84 -0.50 3.78 3.50
CA LEU A 84 0.73 2.98 3.49
C LEU A 84 1.93 3.81 3.97
N ALA A 85 2.13 5.01 3.42
CA ALA A 85 3.21 5.91 3.84
C ALA A 85 3.12 6.25 5.33
N ASP A 86 1.92 6.54 5.84
CA ASP A 86 1.69 6.82 7.26
C ASP A 86 2.02 5.61 8.15
N LYS A 87 1.62 4.40 7.74
CA LYS A 87 1.98 3.17 8.44
C LYS A 87 3.49 2.92 8.44
N MET A 88 4.15 3.10 7.29
CA MET A 88 5.60 2.98 7.17
C MET A 88 6.33 3.99 8.07
N ASN A 89 5.79 5.19 8.24
CA ASN A 89 6.33 6.22 9.14
C ASN A 89 6.07 5.93 10.64
N GLY A 90 5.32 4.87 10.98
CA GLY A 90 4.95 4.56 12.36
C GLY A 90 3.76 5.36 12.90
N GLY A 91 3.06 6.10 12.03
CA GLY A 91 1.83 6.79 12.39
C GLY A 91 0.70 5.82 12.72
N ARG A 92 -0.18 6.21 13.64
CA ARG A 92 -1.50 5.59 13.75
C ARG A 92 -2.23 5.91 12.45
N SER A 93 -2.36 4.94 11.53
CA SER A 93 -3.32 5.09 10.42
C SER A 93 -4.61 5.61 11.01
N SER A 94 -5.04 6.76 10.53
CA SER A 94 -6.38 7.25 10.73
C SER A 94 -7.31 6.19 10.13
N ALA A 95 -7.82 5.28 10.96
CA ALA A 95 -8.74 4.22 10.56
C ALA A 95 -10.11 4.77 10.07
N LYS A 96 -10.21 6.08 9.81
CA LYS A 96 -11.43 6.80 9.41
C LYS A 96 -11.82 6.64 7.93
N GLY A 97 -11.20 5.74 7.15
CA GLY A 97 -11.55 5.63 5.71
C GLY A 97 -11.26 4.31 4.99
N THR A 98 -10.81 3.26 5.67
CA THR A 98 -10.26 2.04 5.02
C THR A 98 -11.28 0.94 4.72
N TRP A 99 -12.56 1.28 4.54
CA TRP A 99 -13.53 0.36 3.93
C TRP A 99 -13.91 0.86 2.54
N ILE A 100 -13.18 0.41 1.53
CA ILE A 100 -13.58 0.62 0.12
C ILE A 100 -14.56 -0.50 -0.23
N ALA A 101 -15.86 -0.24 -0.04
CA ALA A 101 -16.90 -1.12 -0.55
C ALA A 101 -16.87 -1.12 -2.10
N PRO A 102 -16.85 -2.29 -2.75
CA PRO A 102 -16.97 -2.33 -4.21
C PRO A 102 -18.34 -1.77 -4.61
N GLY A 103 -18.37 -0.71 -5.43
CA GLY A 103 -19.59 -0.23 -6.09
C GLY A 103 -20.14 1.14 -5.69
N LYS A 104 -19.56 1.88 -4.74
CA LYS A 104 -19.97 3.29 -4.55
C LYS A 104 -19.37 4.17 -5.65
N LYS A 105 -20.18 4.47 -6.67
CA LYS A 105 -19.97 5.65 -7.53
C LYS A 105 -19.94 6.91 -6.64
N PRO A 106 -19.10 7.91 -6.97
CA PRO A 106 -19.10 9.20 -6.28
C PRO A 106 -20.47 9.87 -6.32
#